data_AF-A0A961RB69-F1
#
_entry.id   AF-A0A961RB69-F1
#
_cell.length_a   1.000
_cell.length_b   1.000
_cell.length_c   1.000
_cell.angle_alpha   90.00
_cell.angle_beta   90.00
_cell.angle_gamma   90.00
#
_symmetry.space_group_name_H-M   'P 1'
#
loop_
_entity.id
_entity.type
_entity.pdbx_description
1 polymer ?
#
loop_
_entity_poly.entity_id
_entity_poly.type
_entity_poly.pdbx_seq_one_letter_code
_entity_poly.pdbx_strand_id
1 'polypeptide(L)'
;MRVYLTIMAILAALTAIFAIPDLGMILVFLTIGLTLPLMFVATLLYYGACLYPAFALWKRERALGLALTVLLLAAAAWLPGFQAHRAMAELEAQLVTGEKIPSGPVKAATVELRTRTGDEVGTGTGPCGNECRALMLDNGVEWVRLVEQDRLARKPADVTVYRRATGSACDVPGFPADGRPCVLPAPDAGQPAALTLSFEPLAVRDLVKSSGKSPVQLKSARRVSATLRNGAEPLVFYRHTELTMTAPLRPAVLTAYRSGMQTGGAQYMKETVKRGPVTLASLLTQLGYVIPSPVRQEKPKLSREQLRKAPPQMPDADLVRSVHALLDLPGSKPFTREQASPVTRWTMLSRRSKDWTPENIALLRRILTDPRLAGVPLYADQILTGNRELARELLPDVLDRLEAIPLGNSDYQAAQQVAYNMNRLDPELVKAYRARILALAKRADNTGNALLKTALSFGTDPRDIVPTLDWSDPMRDERRRITAMCYADDKWSPTILAMVRKALTTLPDKRKAGGHHGYRRSLIKLLARHGALDEALRAVNPDDKRMKRDLENAADTTRDLSRRC
;
A
#
# COMPACT_ATOMS: atom_id res chain seq x y z
N MET A 1 56.72 3.56 3.43
CA MET A 1 56.36 3.94 2.05
C MET A 1 55.92 2.75 1.21
N ARG A 2 56.78 1.74 0.95
CA ARG A 2 56.39 0.55 0.13
C ARG A 2 55.09 -0.11 0.59
N VAL A 3 54.96 -0.42 1.88
CA VAL A 3 53.74 -1.03 2.46
C VAL A 3 52.49 -0.17 2.24
N TYR A 4 52.58 1.15 2.47
CA TYR A 4 51.47 2.08 2.24
C TYR A 4 51.01 2.07 0.77
N LEU A 5 51.95 2.13 -0.18
CA LEU A 5 51.63 2.09 -1.60
C LEU A 5 51.00 0.74 -2.01
N THR A 6 51.46 -0.37 -1.45
CA THR A 6 50.85 -1.69 -1.66
C THR A 6 49.40 -1.72 -1.18
N ILE A 7 49.12 -1.23 0.03
CA ILE A 7 47.76 -1.16 0.58
C ILE A 7 46.86 -0.28 -0.30
N MET A 8 47.36 0.90 -0.71
CA MET A 8 46.61 1.81 -1.58
C MET A 8 46.32 1.21 -2.96
N ALA A 9 47.26 0.47 -3.54
CA ALA A 9 47.05 -0.24 -4.80
C ALA A 9 45.95 -1.31 -4.67
N ILE A 10 45.93 -2.07 -3.57
CA ILE A 10 44.88 -3.06 -3.28
C ILE A 10 43.52 -2.37 -3.14
N LEU A 11 43.44 -1.29 -2.36
CA LEU A 11 42.18 -0.54 -2.19
C LEU A 11 41.70 0.09 -3.51
N ALA A 12 42.61 0.55 -4.36
CA ALA A 12 42.28 1.10 -5.67
C ALA A 12 41.75 0.02 -6.62
N ALA A 13 42.40 -1.14 -6.67
CA ALA A 13 41.94 -2.28 -7.46
C ALA A 13 40.55 -2.77 -7.00
N LEU A 14 40.34 -2.91 -5.70
CA LEU A 14 39.03 -3.27 -5.14
C LEU A 14 37.97 -2.20 -5.44
N THR A 15 38.28 -0.91 -5.31
CA THR A 15 37.35 0.17 -5.67
C THR A 15 36.98 0.13 -7.15
N ALA A 16 37.94 -0.13 -8.03
CA ALA A 16 37.70 -0.27 -9.47
C ALA A 16 36.79 -1.47 -9.79
N ILE A 17 36.99 -2.60 -9.10
CA ILE A 17 36.11 -3.78 -9.22
C ILE A 17 34.67 -3.43 -8.82
N PHE A 18 34.48 -2.72 -7.70
CA PHE A 18 33.15 -2.28 -7.27
C PHE A 18 32.55 -1.17 -8.14
N ALA A 19 33.37 -0.49 -8.94
CA ALA A 19 32.89 0.48 -9.91
C ALA A 19 32.28 -0.18 -11.16
N ILE A 20 32.63 -1.43 -11.45
CA ILE A 20 32.09 -2.19 -12.60
C ILE A 20 30.61 -2.52 -12.34
N PRO A 21 29.72 -2.26 -13.32
CA PRO A 21 28.31 -2.60 -13.21
C PRO A 21 28.06 -4.05 -12.80
N ASP A 22 27.15 -4.27 -11.85
CA ASP A 22 26.66 -5.57 -11.35
C ASP A 22 27.69 -6.49 -10.65
N LEU A 23 28.99 -6.30 -10.87
CA LEU A 23 30.06 -7.10 -10.27
C LEU A 23 30.11 -6.96 -8.75
N GLY A 24 29.83 -5.76 -8.24
CA GLY A 24 29.74 -5.48 -6.81
C GLY A 24 28.66 -6.33 -6.11
N MET A 25 27.50 -6.53 -6.75
CA MET A 25 26.44 -7.39 -6.19
C MET A 25 26.82 -8.87 -6.20
N ILE A 26 27.50 -9.33 -7.24
CA ILE A 26 28.01 -10.72 -7.30
C ILE A 26 28.97 -10.98 -6.14
N LEU A 27 29.94 -10.07 -5.92
CA LEU A 27 30.89 -10.17 -4.81
C LEU A 27 30.19 -10.08 -3.46
N VAL A 28 29.19 -9.20 -3.32
CA VAL A 28 28.35 -9.08 -2.13
C VAL A 28 27.70 -10.43 -1.78
N PHE A 29 27.13 -11.14 -2.77
CA PHE A 29 26.49 -12.44 -2.55
C PHE A 29 27.47 -13.57 -2.24
N LEU A 30 28.65 -13.56 -2.89
CA LEU A 30 29.64 -14.62 -2.73
C LEU A 30 30.44 -14.55 -1.41
N THR A 31 30.54 -13.37 -0.78
CA THR A 31 31.44 -13.14 0.35
C THR A 31 30.82 -13.30 1.75
N ILE A 32 29.55 -13.73 1.84
CA ILE A 32 28.81 -14.16 3.05
C ILE A 32 29.33 -13.53 4.37
N GLY A 33 29.27 -12.19 4.48
CA GLY A 33 29.65 -11.43 5.69
C GLY A 33 30.75 -10.39 5.48
N LEU A 34 31.67 -10.59 4.52
CA LEU A 34 32.68 -9.58 4.18
C LEU A 34 32.11 -8.40 3.36
N THR A 35 30.87 -8.57 2.90
CA THR A 35 30.08 -7.62 2.14
C THR A 35 30.08 -6.22 2.74
N LEU A 36 29.81 -6.12 4.06
CA LEU A 36 29.60 -4.83 4.72
C LEU A 36 30.89 -4.00 4.74
N PRO A 37 32.06 -4.53 5.17
CA PRO A 37 33.34 -3.84 5.03
C PRO A 37 33.69 -3.49 3.58
N LEU A 38 33.45 -4.41 2.63
CA LEU A 38 33.82 -4.21 1.23
C LEU A 38 33.05 -3.05 0.57
N MET A 39 31.81 -2.79 1.00
CA MET A 39 31.02 -1.65 0.52
C MET A 39 31.61 -0.28 0.89
N PHE A 40 32.55 -0.23 1.84
CA PHE A 40 33.24 1.00 2.27
C PHE A 40 34.69 1.09 1.77
N VAL A 41 35.12 0.21 0.86
CA VAL A 41 36.50 0.24 0.34
C VAL A 41 36.83 1.56 -0.35
N ALA A 42 35.86 2.17 -1.04
CA ALA A 42 36.03 3.51 -1.61
C ALA A 42 36.27 4.58 -0.53
N THR A 43 35.64 4.45 0.64
CA THR A 43 35.90 5.32 1.80
C THR A 43 37.31 5.12 2.33
N LEU A 44 37.75 3.86 2.49
CA LEU A 44 39.10 3.54 2.94
C LEU A 44 40.17 4.04 1.98
N LEU A 45 39.95 3.91 0.67
CA LEU A 45 40.83 4.45 -0.36
C LEU A 45 40.89 5.98 -0.27
N TYR A 46 39.74 6.63 -0.18
CA TYR A 46 39.64 8.10 -0.14
C TYR A 46 40.37 8.70 1.06
N TYR A 47 40.11 8.20 2.27
CA TYR A 47 40.81 8.66 3.47
C TYR A 47 42.25 8.17 3.54
N GLY A 48 42.53 6.97 3.04
CA GLY A 48 43.89 6.44 2.93
C GLY A 48 44.78 7.34 2.09
N ALA A 49 44.28 7.85 0.95
CA ALA A 49 45.00 8.76 0.08
C ALA A 49 45.39 10.07 0.78
N CYS A 50 44.54 10.57 1.69
CA CYS A 50 44.84 11.76 2.50
C CYS A 50 46.01 11.56 3.47
N LEU A 51 46.39 10.32 3.79
CA LEU A 51 47.54 10.00 4.65
C LEU A 51 48.89 10.11 3.93
N TYR A 52 48.90 10.28 2.60
CA TYR A 52 50.12 10.32 1.79
C TYR A 52 51.18 11.32 2.30
N PRO A 53 50.86 12.58 2.68
CA PRO A 53 51.87 13.54 3.12
C PRO A 53 52.64 13.09 4.36
N ALA A 54 51.96 12.47 5.34
CA ALA A 54 52.62 11.93 6.53
C ALA A 54 53.66 10.86 6.16
N PHE A 55 53.32 9.95 5.24
CA PHE A 55 54.26 8.92 4.79
C PHE A 55 55.39 9.46 3.91
N ALA A 56 55.11 10.46 3.07
CA ALA A 56 56.09 11.08 2.16
C ALA A 56 57.14 11.90 2.90
N LEU A 57 56.71 12.67 3.90
CA LEU A 57 57.58 13.58 4.66
C LEU A 57 58.11 12.97 5.96
N TRP A 58 57.79 11.70 6.27
CA TRP A 58 58.12 11.06 7.55
C TRP A 58 59.60 11.12 7.95
N LYS A 59 60.52 11.14 6.98
CA LYS A 59 61.97 11.17 7.26
C LYS A 59 62.57 12.58 7.31
N ARG A 60 61.90 13.59 6.72
CA ARG A 60 62.45 14.95 6.59
C ARG A 60 61.72 15.94 7.49
N GLU A 61 60.40 15.99 7.40
CA GLU A 61 59.56 17.05 8.01
C GLU A 61 58.28 16.44 8.60
N ARG A 62 58.41 15.65 9.67
CA ARG A 62 57.30 14.90 10.28
C ARG A 62 56.12 15.78 10.68
N ALA A 63 56.40 16.91 11.32
CA ALA A 63 55.38 17.83 11.80
C ALA A 63 54.54 18.39 10.63
N LEU A 64 55.20 18.81 9.55
CA LEU A 64 54.53 19.32 8.35
C LEU A 64 53.68 18.22 7.68
N GLY A 65 54.24 17.01 7.52
CA GLY A 65 53.50 15.88 6.93
C GLY A 65 52.25 15.48 7.72
N LEU A 66 52.34 15.49 9.06
CA LEU A 66 51.19 15.24 9.93
C LEU A 66 50.15 16.37 9.85
N ALA A 67 50.57 17.64 9.89
CA ALA A 67 49.68 18.78 9.77
C ALA A 67 48.90 18.78 8.44
N LEU A 68 49.60 18.54 7.32
CA LEU A 68 48.97 18.42 6.00
C LEU A 68 47.98 17.25 5.93
N THR A 69 48.32 16.12 6.54
CA THR A 69 47.44 14.95 6.60
C THR A 69 46.16 15.24 7.37
N VAL A 70 46.27 15.89 8.54
CA VAL A 70 45.10 16.31 9.34
C VAL A 70 44.22 17.26 8.55
N LEU A 71 44.82 18.24 7.85
CA LEU A 71 44.09 19.20 7.02
C LEU A 71 43.37 18.52 5.84
N LEU A 72 44.02 17.59 5.15
CA LEU A 72 43.41 16.82 4.06
C LEU A 72 42.28 15.92 4.56
N LEU A 73 42.48 15.22 5.69
CA LEU A 73 41.44 14.39 6.29
C LEU A 73 40.22 15.22 6.72
N ALA A 74 40.45 16.38 7.35
CA ALA A 74 39.40 17.30 7.74
C ALA A 74 38.64 17.84 6.50
N ALA A 75 39.36 18.26 5.46
CA ALA A 75 38.75 18.70 4.21
C ALA A 75 37.95 17.57 3.54
N ALA A 76 38.52 16.37 3.43
CA ALA A 76 37.86 15.20 2.83
C ALA A 76 36.60 14.79 3.61
N ALA A 77 36.65 14.81 4.95
CA ALA A 77 35.52 14.43 5.80
C ALA A 77 34.40 15.47 5.84
N TRP A 78 34.73 16.76 5.86
CA TRP A 78 33.75 17.81 6.17
C TRP A 78 33.36 18.65 4.96
N LEU A 79 34.25 18.87 3.98
CA LEU A 79 33.97 19.79 2.87
C LEU A 79 32.77 19.37 2.01
N PRO A 80 32.58 18.09 1.62
CA PRO A 80 31.42 17.68 0.82
C PRO A 80 30.10 17.94 1.54
N GLY A 81 30.04 17.57 2.82
CA GLY A 81 28.89 17.86 3.66
C GLY A 81 28.71 19.37 3.90
N PHE A 82 29.79 20.13 4.10
CA PHE A 82 29.75 21.58 4.27
C PHE A 82 29.12 22.28 3.06
N GLN A 83 29.66 22.03 1.87
CA GLN A 83 29.13 22.55 0.61
C GLN A 83 27.67 22.15 0.39
N ALA A 84 27.31 20.90 0.73
CA ALA A 84 25.95 20.44 0.58
C ALA A 84 24.95 21.16 1.51
N HIS A 85 25.27 21.43 2.79
CA HIS A 85 24.31 22.20 3.60
C HIS A 85 24.26 23.67 3.20
N ARG A 86 25.35 24.24 2.70
CA ARG A 86 25.29 25.59 2.13
C ARG A 86 24.34 25.62 0.94
N ALA A 87 24.46 24.67 0.01
CA ALA A 87 23.53 24.53 -1.12
C ALA A 87 22.09 24.23 -0.67
N MET A 88 21.89 23.46 0.41
CA MET A 88 20.56 23.27 1.01
C MET A 88 19.99 24.59 1.54
N ALA A 89 20.79 25.40 2.24
CA ALA A 89 20.35 26.69 2.78
C ALA A 89 20.01 27.69 1.66
N GLU A 90 20.79 27.70 0.57
CA GLU A 90 20.50 28.50 -0.63
C GLU A 90 19.19 28.05 -1.30
N LEU A 91 18.97 26.73 -1.43
CA LEU A 91 17.73 26.18 -1.97
C LEU A 91 16.53 26.47 -1.06
N GLU A 92 16.73 26.42 0.26
CA GLU A 92 15.73 26.77 1.27
C GLU A 92 15.34 28.24 1.12
N ALA A 93 16.30 29.17 1.06
CA ALA A 93 16.04 30.59 0.86
C ALA A 93 15.28 30.90 -0.46
N GLN A 94 15.50 30.11 -1.52
CA GLN A 94 14.80 30.26 -2.80
C GLN A 94 13.35 29.77 -2.73
N LEU A 95 13.08 28.70 -1.99
CA LEU A 95 11.76 28.03 -1.96
C LEU A 95 10.86 28.53 -0.83
N VAL A 96 11.45 28.93 0.29
CA VAL A 96 10.76 29.45 1.46
C VAL A 96 10.49 30.93 1.23
N THR A 97 9.40 31.22 0.52
CA THR A 97 8.97 32.59 0.20
C THR A 97 7.57 32.88 0.72
N GLY A 98 7.39 34.07 1.30
CA GLY A 98 6.09 34.55 1.79
C GLY A 98 5.53 33.74 2.95
N GLU A 99 6.39 33.26 3.85
CA GLU A 99 5.94 32.62 5.09
C GLU A 99 5.09 33.57 5.92
N LYS A 100 4.06 33.00 6.56
CA LYS A 100 3.18 33.73 7.45
C LYS A 100 2.97 32.90 8.70
N ILE A 101 3.13 33.53 9.85
CA ILE A 101 2.84 32.95 11.16
C ILE A 101 1.58 33.64 11.67
N PRO A 102 0.59 32.90 12.21
CA PRO A 102 -0.59 33.51 12.81
C PRO A 102 -0.18 34.45 13.95
N SER A 103 -0.83 35.61 14.02
CA SER A 103 -0.65 36.58 15.10
C SER A 103 -1.41 36.20 16.38
N GLY A 104 -2.25 35.16 16.35
CA GLY A 104 -3.04 34.71 17.50
C GLY A 104 -3.85 33.44 17.21
N PRO A 105 -4.58 32.92 18.22
CA PRO A 105 -5.41 31.74 18.08
C PRO A 105 -6.57 32.00 17.12
N VAL A 106 -6.93 30.98 16.33
CA VAL A 106 -8.03 30.99 15.37
C VAL A 106 -9.09 30.02 15.82
N LYS A 107 -10.30 30.53 16.03
CA LYS A 107 -11.48 29.70 16.28
C LYS A 107 -12.38 29.72 15.05
N ALA A 108 -12.57 28.55 14.44
CA ALA A 108 -13.48 28.36 13.34
C ALA A 108 -14.52 27.31 13.71
N ALA A 109 -15.79 27.59 13.42
CA ALA A 109 -16.87 26.61 13.63
C ALA A 109 -16.75 25.43 12.66
N THR A 110 -16.09 25.61 11.51
CA THR A 110 -16.03 24.62 10.44
C THR A 110 -14.64 24.57 9.84
N VAL A 111 -14.13 23.35 9.62
CA VAL A 111 -12.75 23.12 9.17
C VAL A 111 -12.72 22.21 7.95
N GLU A 112 -11.98 22.59 6.92
CA GLU A 112 -11.67 21.75 5.76
C GLU A 112 -10.18 21.39 5.76
N LEU A 113 -9.88 20.10 5.70
CA LEU A 113 -8.53 19.56 5.64
C LEU A 113 -8.29 19.00 4.25
N ARG A 114 -7.44 19.66 3.46
CA ARG A 114 -7.05 19.24 2.12
C ARG A 114 -5.71 18.52 2.17
N THR A 115 -5.74 17.24 1.86
CA THR A 115 -4.62 16.34 2.08
C THR A 115 -4.36 15.51 0.83
N ARG A 116 -3.20 14.88 0.74
CA ARG A 116 -2.90 13.95 -0.35
C ARG A 116 -3.04 12.52 0.09
N THR A 117 -3.30 11.63 -0.86
CA THR A 117 -3.21 10.19 -0.64
C THR A 117 -1.86 9.79 -0.05
N GLY A 118 -1.91 9.26 1.17
CA GLY A 118 -0.75 8.79 1.92
C GLY A 118 -0.05 9.85 2.78
N ASP A 119 -0.55 11.09 2.83
CA ASP A 119 -0.16 12.01 3.91
C ASP A 119 -0.83 11.49 5.19
N GLU A 120 -0.05 11.19 6.23
CA GLU A 120 -0.57 10.73 7.53
C GLU A 120 -1.31 11.87 8.22
N VAL A 121 -2.58 12.05 7.87
CA VAL A 121 -3.45 13.04 8.49
C VAL A 121 -4.09 12.38 9.69
N GLY A 122 -3.26 12.27 10.71
CA GLY A 122 -3.65 11.84 12.03
C GLY A 122 -3.20 10.43 12.39
N THR A 123 -2.68 10.34 13.60
CA THR A 123 -2.25 9.07 14.21
C THR A 123 -3.45 8.42 14.92
N GLY A 124 -4.48 8.06 14.15
CA GLY A 124 -5.74 7.52 14.68
C GLY A 124 -6.10 6.16 14.09
N THR A 125 -6.91 5.39 14.82
CA THR A 125 -7.42 4.10 14.30
C THR A 125 -8.72 4.26 13.50
N GLY A 126 -9.36 5.42 13.53
CA GLY A 126 -10.63 5.73 12.85
C GLY A 126 -10.48 6.54 11.56
N PRO A 127 -11.58 6.72 10.81
CA PRO A 127 -11.60 7.42 9.51
C PRO A 127 -11.46 8.96 9.67
N CYS A 128 -11.82 9.47 10.85
CA CYS A 128 -11.50 10.80 11.37
C CYS A 128 -10.49 10.57 12.51
N GLY A 129 -9.22 10.92 12.25
CA GLY A 129 -8.11 10.73 13.19
C GLY A 129 -8.27 11.51 14.50
N ASN A 130 -7.31 11.38 15.41
CA ASN A 130 -7.37 12.01 16.74
C ASN A 130 -7.49 13.53 16.65
N GLU A 131 -6.80 14.15 15.70
CA GLU A 131 -6.80 15.58 15.44
C GLU A 131 -8.19 16.05 14.99
N CYS A 132 -8.80 15.32 14.06
CA CYS A 132 -10.16 15.58 13.58
C CYS A 132 -11.19 15.42 14.70
N ARG A 133 -11.06 14.39 15.55
CA ARG A 133 -11.92 14.20 16.73
C ARG A 133 -11.75 15.32 17.77
N ALA A 134 -10.51 15.69 18.09
CA ALA A 134 -10.22 16.75 19.06
C ALA A 134 -10.79 18.11 18.61
N LEU A 135 -10.75 18.40 17.31
CA LEU A 135 -11.39 19.61 16.77
C LEU A 135 -12.89 19.66 17.13
N MET A 136 -13.61 18.56 16.93
CA MET A 136 -15.07 18.54 17.17
C MET A 136 -15.46 18.40 18.65
N LEU A 137 -14.77 17.52 19.37
CA LEU A 137 -15.13 17.18 20.74
C LEU A 137 -14.62 18.23 21.75
N ASP A 138 -13.36 18.66 21.59
CA ASP A 138 -12.67 19.50 22.58
C ASP A 138 -12.65 20.98 22.20
N ASN A 139 -12.75 21.30 20.91
CA ASN A 139 -12.59 22.68 20.41
C ASN A 139 -13.87 23.30 19.84
N GLY A 140 -15.00 22.59 19.90
CA GLY A 140 -16.30 23.13 19.47
C GLY A 140 -16.45 23.32 17.95
N VAL A 141 -15.63 22.65 17.13
CA VAL A 141 -15.84 22.60 15.68
C VAL A 141 -17.10 21.77 15.40
N GLU A 142 -18.03 22.31 14.63
CA GLU A 142 -19.29 21.66 14.29
C GLU A 142 -19.09 20.53 13.28
N TRP A 143 -18.26 20.80 12.26
CA TRP A 143 -17.93 19.81 11.24
C TRP A 143 -16.51 19.95 10.68
N VAL A 144 -15.97 18.81 10.27
CA VAL A 144 -14.68 18.69 9.58
C VAL A 144 -14.89 18.03 8.23
N ARG A 145 -14.50 18.70 7.14
CA ARG A 145 -14.46 18.13 5.79
C ARG A 145 -13.05 17.68 5.46
N LEU A 146 -12.85 16.40 5.22
CA LEU A 146 -11.62 15.86 4.66
C LEU A 146 -11.74 15.83 3.13
N VAL A 147 -10.78 16.44 2.44
CA VAL A 147 -10.70 16.46 0.98
C VAL A 147 -9.38 15.83 0.58
N GLU A 148 -9.44 14.61 0.05
CA GLU A 148 -8.27 13.90 -0.44
C GLU A 148 -8.03 14.21 -1.91
N GLN A 149 -6.88 14.81 -2.19
CA GLN A 149 -6.44 15.14 -3.53
C GLN A 149 -5.62 14.01 -4.13
N ASP A 150 -6.06 13.52 -5.29
CA ASP A 150 -5.28 12.59 -6.11
C ASP A 150 -3.94 13.24 -6.50
N ARG A 151 -2.84 12.50 -6.32
CA ARG A 151 -1.48 12.94 -6.67
C ARG A 151 -1.34 13.37 -8.12
N LEU A 152 -2.14 12.80 -9.01
CA LEU A 152 -2.12 13.09 -10.44
C LEU A 152 -3.28 13.98 -10.90
N ALA A 153 -4.16 14.41 -9.97
CA ALA A 153 -5.40 15.15 -10.26
C ALA A 153 -6.23 14.52 -11.40
N ARG A 154 -6.15 13.18 -11.56
CA ARG A 154 -6.87 12.46 -12.64
C ARG A 154 -8.28 12.11 -12.22
N LYS A 155 -8.53 12.04 -10.92
CA LYS A 155 -9.84 11.79 -10.33
C LYS A 155 -10.34 13.02 -9.56
N PRO A 156 -11.67 13.22 -9.50
CA PRO A 156 -12.25 14.19 -8.57
C PRO A 156 -11.77 13.88 -7.15
N ALA A 157 -11.62 14.93 -6.34
CA ALA A 157 -11.18 14.77 -4.95
C ALA A 157 -12.22 13.97 -4.16
N ASP A 158 -11.74 13.05 -3.33
CA ASP A 158 -12.58 12.25 -2.45
C ASP A 158 -12.91 13.09 -1.21
N VAL A 159 -14.20 13.30 -0.95
CA VAL A 159 -14.67 14.19 0.12
C VAL A 159 -15.42 13.41 1.17
N THR A 160 -15.03 13.57 2.43
CA THR A 160 -15.73 12.99 3.58
C THR A 160 -15.99 14.07 4.62
N VAL A 161 -17.24 14.22 5.06
CA VAL A 161 -17.61 15.18 6.12
C VAL A 161 -17.91 14.42 7.40
N TYR A 162 -17.39 14.94 8.51
CA TYR A 162 -17.71 14.48 9.85
C TYR A 162 -18.39 15.59 10.64
N ARG A 163 -19.33 15.20 11.49
CA ARG A 163 -20.05 16.10 12.38
C ARG A 163 -20.00 15.58 13.81
N ARG A 164 -20.02 16.53 14.75
CA ARG A 164 -20.32 16.23 16.15
C ARG A 164 -21.79 15.83 16.27
N ALA A 165 -22.05 14.74 16.96
CA ALA A 165 -23.39 14.27 17.31
C ALA A 165 -23.52 14.11 18.83
N THR A 166 -24.75 14.11 19.33
CA THR A 166 -25.08 13.95 20.76
C THR A 166 -26.38 13.15 20.90
N GLY A 167 -26.65 12.65 22.12
CA GLY A 167 -27.89 11.93 22.43
C GLY A 167 -28.00 10.61 21.66
N SER A 168 -29.21 10.31 21.18
CA SER A 168 -29.55 9.02 20.55
C SER A 168 -28.77 8.72 19.27
N ALA A 169 -28.24 9.74 18.58
CA ALA A 169 -27.35 9.55 17.44
C ALA A 169 -26.02 8.88 17.84
N CYS A 170 -25.65 8.97 19.13
CA CYS A 170 -24.47 8.32 19.69
C CYS A 170 -24.77 6.97 20.35
N ASP A 171 -26.02 6.52 20.36
CA ASP A 171 -26.36 5.22 20.91
C ASP A 171 -26.08 4.12 19.88
N VAL A 172 -25.63 2.96 20.36
CA VAL A 172 -25.34 1.79 19.53
C VAL A 172 -26.02 0.58 20.15
N PRO A 173 -26.84 -0.17 19.40
CA PRO A 173 -27.43 -1.42 19.90
C PRO A 173 -26.37 -2.37 20.45
N GLY A 174 -26.61 -2.92 21.63
CA GLY A 174 -25.68 -3.84 22.31
C GLY A 174 -24.56 -3.18 23.11
N PHE A 175 -24.49 -1.84 23.16
CA PHE A 175 -23.55 -1.10 24.00
C PHE A 175 -24.31 -0.17 24.97
N PRO A 176 -23.80 0.02 26.20
CA PRO A 176 -24.42 0.97 27.13
C PRO A 176 -24.32 2.39 26.59
N ALA A 177 -25.43 3.14 26.68
CA ALA A 177 -25.44 4.56 26.39
C ALA A 177 -24.52 5.28 27.39
N ASP A 178 -23.52 6.00 26.89
CA ASP A 178 -22.57 6.73 27.73
C ASP A 178 -22.85 8.25 27.77
N GLY A 179 -23.84 8.72 27.00
CA GLY A 179 -24.25 10.12 26.90
C GLY A 179 -23.17 11.05 26.34
N ARG A 180 -22.03 10.52 25.89
CA ARG A 180 -20.90 11.33 25.43
C ARG A 180 -21.12 11.77 23.98
N PRO A 181 -20.69 12.99 23.62
CA PRO A 181 -20.69 13.41 22.23
C PRO A 181 -19.79 12.47 21.41
N CYS A 182 -20.23 12.19 20.20
CA CYS A 182 -19.52 11.32 19.26
C CYS A 182 -19.29 12.05 17.93
N VAL A 183 -18.45 11.47 17.09
CA VAL A 183 -18.13 11.99 15.75
C VAL A 183 -18.61 11.00 14.72
N LEU A 184 -19.45 11.46 13.80
CA LEU A 184 -20.10 10.63 12.79
C LEU A 184 -19.88 11.17 11.38
N PRO A 185 -19.75 10.29 10.37
CA PRO A 185 -19.90 10.68 8.97
C PRO A 185 -21.23 11.41 8.75
N ALA A 186 -21.22 12.44 7.91
CA ALA A 186 -22.38 13.26 7.59
C ALA A 186 -22.45 13.55 6.08
N PRO A 187 -23.64 13.86 5.52
CA PRO A 187 -23.75 14.28 4.13
C PRO A 187 -23.00 15.59 3.91
N ASP A 188 -22.36 15.71 2.75
CA ASP A 188 -21.71 16.96 2.36
C ASP A 188 -22.74 17.92 1.75
N ALA A 189 -23.02 19.03 2.43
CA ALA A 189 -23.90 20.09 1.95
C ALA A 189 -23.23 21.04 0.94
N GLY A 190 -21.94 20.83 0.60
CA GLY A 190 -21.18 21.69 -0.31
C GLY A 190 -20.85 23.07 0.27
N GLN A 191 -21.15 23.31 1.55
CA GLN A 191 -20.91 24.59 2.20
C GLN A 191 -19.40 24.82 2.41
N PRO A 192 -18.87 26.00 2.12
CA PRO A 192 -17.46 26.29 2.35
C PRO A 192 -17.12 26.28 3.84
N ALA A 193 -15.93 25.79 4.20
CA ALA A 193 -15.44 25.89 5.56
C ALA A 193 -15.00 27.32 5.91
N ALA A 194 -15.09 27.67 7.20
CA ALA A 194 -14.56 28.91 7.74
C ALA A 194 -13.02 28.88 7.78
N LEU A 195 -12.43 27.72 8.06
CA LEU A 195 -10.99 27.49 8.02
C LEU A 195 -10.65 26.36 7.05
N THR A 196 -9.76 26.62 6.10
CA THR A 196 -9.21 25.59 5.21
C THR A 196 -7.72 25.42 5.48
N LEU A 197 -7.31 24.20 5.79
CA LEU A 197 -5.91 23.79 5.90
C LEU A 197 -5.54 22.99 4.65
N SER A 198 -4.48 23.39 3.96
CA SER A 198 -4.02 22.70 2.74
C SER A 198 -2.57 22.28 2.83
N PHE A 199 -2.30 21.05 2.37
CA PHE A 199 -0.98 20.43 2.30
C PHE A 199 -0.63 20.20 0.82
N GLU A 200 -0.21 21.26 0.15
CA GLU A 200 -0.07 21.26 -1.31
C GLU A 200 1.37 20.94 -1.72
N PRO A 201 1.57 20.06 -2.70
CA PRO A 201 2.89 19.89 -3.29
C PRO A 201 3.34 21.18 -3.99
N LEU A 202 4.61 21.49 -3.93
CA LEU A 202 5.18 22.42 -4.88
C LEU A 202 5.56 21.66 -6.15
N ALA A 203 5.29 22.25 -7.32
CA ALA A 203 5.70 21.69 -8.59
C ALA A 203 7.22 21.89 -8.76
N VAL A 204 8.01 20.97 -8.21
CA VAL A 204 9.48 21.07 -8.17
C VAL A 204 10.15 20.44 -9.40
N ARG A 205 9.38 20.03 -10.42
CA ARG A 205 9.90 19.17 -11.51
C ARG A 205 11.12 19.77 -12.23
N ASP A 206 11.17 21.10 -12.38
CA ASP A 206 12.27 21.76 -13.07
C ASP A 206 13.50 21.98 -12.18
N LEU A 207 13.30 22.17 -10.86
CA LEU A 207 14.36 22.27 -9.86
C LEU A 207 15.01 20.91 -9.52
N VAL A 208 14.26 19.81 -9.63
CA VAL A 208 14.79 18.44 -9.45
C VAL A 208 15.63 18.01 -10.65
N LYS A 209 15.31 18.48 -11.86
CA LYS A 209 16.06 18.13 -13.08
C LYS A 209 17.39 18.87 -13.18
N SER A 210 17.44 20.14 -12.77
CA SER A 210 18.70 20.92 -12.75
C SER A 210 19.69 20.43 -11.69
N SER A 211 19.21 19.71 -10.65
CA SER A 211 20.05 19.20 -9.55
C SER A 211 20.82 17.91 -9.86
N GLY A 212 20.76 17.37 -11.08
CA GLY A 212 21.42 16.09 -11.44
C GLY A 212 22.93 16.06 -11.17
N LYS A 213 23.57 17.23 -11.10
CA LYS A 213 24.99 17.41 -10.76
C LYS A 213 25.24 17.99 -9.36
N SER A 214 24.18 18.37 -8.63
CA SER A 214 24.31 18.94 -7.29
C SER A 214 24.49 17.83 -6.24
N PRO A 215 25.36 18.02 -5.23
CA PRO A 215 25.45 17.10 -4.10
C PRO A 215 24.14 17.01 -3.30
N VAL A 216 23.27 18.03 -3.42
CA VAL A 216 21.94 18.08 -2.81
C VAL A 216 20.89 17.66 -3.83
N GLN A 217 19.97 16.80 -3.40
CA GLN A 217 18.78 16.47 -4.19
C GLN A 217 17.52 16.79 -3.39
N LEU A 218 16.66 17.62 -3.96
CA LEU A 218 15.33 17.86 -3.41
C LEU A 218 14.43 16.66 -3.72
N LYS A 219 13.94 15.97 -2.70
CA LYS A 219 13.05 14.80 -2.84
C LYS A 219 11.59 15.23 -2.90
N SER A 220 11.20 16.19 -2.06
CA SER A 220 9.87 16.77 -2.06
C SER A 220 9.91 18.17 -1.47
N ALA A 221 8.98 19.02 -1.94
CA ALA A 221 8.64 20.27 -1.28
C ALA A 221 7.12 20.34 -1.17
N ARG A 222 6.63 20.80 -0.02
CA ARG A 222 5.21 20.88 0.30
C ARG A 222 4.93 22.22 0.95
N ARG A 223 3.92 22.94 0.46
CA ARG A 223 3.42 24.17 1.05
C ARG A 223 2.25 23.82 1.95
N VAL A 224 2.36 24.21 3.21
CA VAL A 224 1.28 24.11 4.20
C VAL A 224 0.68 25.50 4.37
N SER A 225 -0.64 25.63 4.23
CA SER A 225 -1.31 26.91 4.44
C SER A 225 -2.60 26.78 5.22
N ALA A 226 -2.89 27.80 6.02
CA ALA A 226 -4.19 27.98 6.67
C ALA A 226 -4.85 29.24 6.10
N THR A 227 -6.09 29.07 5.66
CA THR A 227 -6.87 30.10 4.99
C THR A 227 -8.16 30.31 5.75
N LEU A 228 -8.39 31.53 6.23
CA LEU A 228 -9.63 31.92 6.90
C LEU A 228 -10.55 32.56 5.88
N ARG A 229 -11.81 32.14 5.86
CA ARG A 229 -12.84 32.79 5.06
C ARG A 229 -13.46 33.93 5.88
N ASN A 230 -13.18 35.18 5.51
CA ASN A 230 -13.78 36.36 6.10
C ASN A 230 -14.50 37.17 5.00
N GLY A 231 -15.77 36.86 4.75
CA GLY A 231 -16.54 37.47 3.66
C GLY A 231 -16.29 36.81 2.29
N ALA A 232 -16.14 37.64 1.24
CA ALA A 232 -16.03 37.20 -0.14
C ALA A 232 -14.62 36.68 -0.52
N GLU A 233 -13.56 37.21 0.10
CA GLU A 233 -12.19 36.84 -0.23
C GLU A 233 -11.54 35.96 0.87
N PRO A 234 -10.89 34.84 0.49
CA PRO A 234 -10.17 34.00 1.43
C PRO A 234 -8.83 34.64 1.84
N LEU A 235 -8.58 34.77 3.14
CA LEU A 235 -7.34 35.31 3.69
C LEU A 235 -6.39 34.19 4.09
N VAL A 236 -5.24 34.09 3.40
CA VAL A 236 -4.13 33.23 3.83
C VAL A 236 -3.35 33.92 4.94
N PHE A 237 -3.47 33.41 6.17
CA PHE A 237 -2.85 33.99 7.37
C PHE A 237 -1.74 33.10 7.95
N TYR A 238 -1.68 31.82 7.56
CA TYR A 238 -0.53 30.94 7.80
C TYR A 238 -0.02 30.38 6.49
N ARG A 239 1.30 30.39 6.32
CA ARG A 239 1.98 29.74 5.20
C ARG A 239 3.36 29.29 5.65
N HIS A 240 3.66 28.02 5.44
CA HIS A 240 4.96 27.42 5.71
C HIS A 240 5.36 26.48 4.59
N THR A 241 6.67 26.35 4.33
CA THR A 241 7.17 25.47 3.27
C THR A 241 8.06 24.38 3.86
N GLU A 242 7.63 23.14 3.72
CA GLU A 242 8.39 21.96 4.08
C GLU A 242 9.28 21.51 2.94
N LEU A 243 10.53 21.19 3.24
CA LEU A 243 11.48 20.65 2.28
C LEU A 243 12.04 19.32 2.79
N THR A 244 12.02 18.30 1.94
CA THR A 244 12.77 17.05 2.17
C THR A 244 13.89 16.96 1.16
N MET A 245 15.12 17.06 1.63
CA MET A 245 16.33 17.04 0.82
C MET A 245 17.20 15.85 1.20
N THR A 246 18.03 15.40 0.27
CA THR A 246 19.12 14.47 0.57
C THR A 246 20.46 15.11 0.28
N ALA A 247 21.41 14.95 1.20
CA ALA A 247 22.74 15.53 1.14
C ALA A 247 23.78 14.50 1.61
N PRO A 248 25.07 14.62 1.22
CA PRO A 248 26.15 13.80 1.77
C PRO A 248 26.22 13.90 3.30
N LEU A 249 26.51 12.77 3.95
CA LEU A 249 26.73 12.70 5.39
C LEU A 249 27.91 13.56 5.87
N ARG A 250 27.89 13.86 7.18
CA ARG A 250 29.01 14.47 7.91
C ARG A 250 29.37 13.55 9.10
N PRO A 251 30.56 12.91 9.11
CA PRO A 251 31.61 12.94 8.08
C PRO A 251 31.19 12.25 6.77
N ALA A 252 31.83 12.62 5.66
CA ALA A 252 31.54 12.10 4.33
C ALA A 252 31.95 10.63 4.19
N VAL A 253 31.01 9.77 3.78
CA VAL A 253 31.26 8.35 3.55
C VAL A 253 31.01 8.03 2.09
N LEU A 254 31.93 7.34 1.43
CA LEU A 254 31.80 6.84 0.06
C LEU A 254 31.39 5.36 0.06
N THR A 255 30.30 5.06 -0.63
CA THR A 255 29.80 3.70 -0.81
C THR A 255 29.64 3.39 -2.29
N ALA A 256 29.51 2.10 -2.63
CA ALA A 256 29.12 1.70 -3.96
C ALA A 256 27.74 2.29 -4.30
N TYR A 257 27.60 2.85 -5.50
CA TYR A 257 26.28 3.24 -6.01
C TYR A 257 25.38 2.02 -6.08
N ARG A 258 24.13 2.15 -5.63
CA ARG A 258 23.13 1.09 -5.66
C ARG A 258 21.82 1.63 -6.20
N SER A 259 21.31 0.97 -7.24
CA SER A 259 19.96 1.20 -7.77
C SER A 259 19.29 -0.16 -7.99
N GLY A 260 18.43 -0.56 -7.05
CA GLY A 260 17.84 -1.90 -7.07
C GLY A 260 18.92 -3.00 -6.95
N MET A 261 19.02 -3.86 -7.97
CA MET A 261 20.03 -4.91 -8.06
C MET A 261 21.31 -4.49 -8.82
N GLN A 262 21.38 -3.24 -9.29
CA GLN A 262 22.54 -2.74 -10.00
C GLN A 262 23.48 -2.00 -9.05
N THR A 263 24.77 -2.28 -9.17
CA THR A 263 25.86 -1.46 -8.60
C THR A 263 26.60 -0.76 -9.72
N GLY A 264 27.19 0.42 -9.48
CA GLY A 264 27.99 1.09 -10.52
C GLY A 264 28.65 2.40 -10.07
N GLY A 265 29.97 2.37 -9.84
CA GLY A 265 30.74 3.51 -9.35
C GLY A 265 30.63 3.75 -7.84
N ALA A 266 31.28 4.82 -7.36
CA ALA A 266 31.22 5.27 -5.98
C ALA A 266 30.32 6.52 -5.85
N GLN A 267 29.56 6.59 -4.78
CA GLN A 267 28.76 7.76 -4.42
C GLN A 267 28.92 8.09 -2.94
N TYR A 268 28.69 9.35 -2.58
CA TYR A 268 28.53 9.69 -1.17
C TYR A 268 27.25 9.05 -0.62
N MET A 269 27.37 8.45 0.55
CA MET A 269 26.23 8.06 1.36
C MET A 269 25.50 9.34 1.78
N LYS A 270 24.18 9.33 1.63
CA LYS A 270 23.34 10.50 1.82
C LYS A 270 22.47 10.34 3.06
N GLU A 271 22.31 11.42 3.81
CA GLU A 271 21.24 11.56 4.78
C GLU A 271 20.02 12.22 4.14
N THR A 272 18.85 11.97 4.74
CA THR A 272 17.62 12.70 4.41
C THR A 272 17.41 13.76 5.48
N VAL A 273 17.44 15.03 5.08
CA VAL A 273 17.21 16.18 5.94
C VAL A 273 15.83 16.74 5.65
N LYS A 274 15.00 16.86 6.70
CA LYS A 274 13.69 17.51 6.63
C LYS A 274 13.82 18.91 7.25
N ARG A 275 13.46 19.95 6.48
CA ARG A 275 13.41 21.35 6.94
C ARG A 275 11.96 21.78 7.11
N GLY A 276 11.70 22.44 8.24
CA GLY A 276 10.37 22.94 8.59
C GLY A 276 9.25 21.89 8.65
N PRO A 277 9.46 20.65 9.14
CA PRO A 277 8.37 19.66 9.13
C PRO A 277 7.18 20.13 9.97
N VAL A 278 5.98 20.19 9.36
CA VAL A 278 4.73 20.58 10.01
C VAL A 278 3.75 19.41 9.98
N THR A 279 3.49 18.88 11.16
CA THR A 279 2.41 17.91 11.35
C THR A 279 1.07 18.62 11.43
N LEU A 280 -0.04 17.92 11.11
CA LEU A 280 -1.37 18.50 11.32
C LEU A 280 -1.59 18.88 12.79
N ALA A 281 -1.20 18.02 13.73
CA ALA A 281 -1.31 18.31 15.17
C ALA A 281 -0.54 19.58 15.55
N SER A 282 0.73 19.71 15.15
CA SER A 282 1.51 20.92 15.44
C SER A 282 0.93 22.17 14.79
N LEU A 283 0.40 22.08 13.57
CA LEU A 283 -0.27 23.19 12.92
C LEU A 283 -1.51 23.62 13.70
N LEU A 284 -2.38 22.68 14.07
CA LEU A 284 -3.59 22.96 14.83
C LEU A 284 -3.26 23.57 16.20
N THR A 285 -2.23 23.07 16.90
CA THR A 285 -1.76 23.68 18.14
C THR A 285 -1.23 25.11 17.93
N GLN A 286 -0.47 25.37 16.86
CA GLN A 286 -0.02 26.72 16.50
C GLN A 286 -1.20 27.65 16.18
N LEU A 287 -2.28 27.11 15.65
CA LEU A 287 -3.53 27.83 15.41
C LEU A 287 -4.39 28.01 16.68
N GLY A 288 -3.94 27.51 17.83
CA GLY A 288 -4.63 27.67 19.11
C GLY A 288 -5.65 26.59 19.45
N TYR A 289 -5.71 25.48 18.69
CA TYR A 289 -6.54 24.33 19.02
C TYR A 289 -5.87 23.43 20.07
N VAL A 290 -6.66 22.93 21.01
CA VAL A 290 -6.25 21.92 21.99
C VAL A 290 -6.26 20.57 21.29
N ILE A 291 -5.10 20.14 20.82
CA ILE A 291 -4.91 18.79 20.29
C ILE A 291 -4.18 17.98 21.35
N PRO A 292 -4.78 16.91 21.88
CA PRO A 292 -4.08 16.05 22.81
C PRO A 292 -2.85 15.50 22.09
N SER A 293 -1.67 15.66 22.70
CA SER A 293 -0.46 15.02 22.22
C SER A 293 -0.81 13.56 21.96
N PRO A 294 -0.54 13.01 20.77
CA PRO A 294 -0.81 11.61 20.52
C PRO A 294 -0.05 10.87 21.59
N VAL A 295 -0.77 10.26 22.54
CA VAL A 295 -0.17 9.29 23.42
C VAL A 295 0.39 8.30 22.42
N ARG A 296 1.72 8.27 22.29
CA ARG A 296 2.40 7.16 21.64
C ARG A 296 1.99 5.99 22.50
N GLN A 297 0.85 5.39 22.17
CA GLN A 297 0.64 3.99 22.37
C GLN A 297 1.75 3.41 21.49
N GLU A 298 2.93 3.26 22.08
CA GLU A 298 3.83 2.21 21.71
C GLU A 298 2.94 0.98 21.79
N LYS A 299 2.27 0.66 20.67
CA LYS A 299 1.65 -0.64 20.51
C LYS A 299 2.82 -1.54 20.83
N PRO A 300 2.78 -2.30 21.95
CA PRO A 300 3.89 -3.17 22.27
C PRO A 300 4.16 -3.93 20.99
N LYS A 301 5.43 -4.02 20.57
CA LYS A 301 5.81 -4.81 19.40
C LYS A 301 5.53 -6.26 19.76
N LEU A 302 4.24 -6.63 19.69
CA LEU A 302 3.76 -7.95 20.00
C LEU A 302 4.44 -8.83 18.96
N SER A 303 5.12 -9.87 19.44
CA SER A 303 5.66 -10.88 18.55
C SER A 303 4.52 -11.43 17.69
N ARG A 304 4.83 -11.97 16.49
CA ARG A 304 3.83 -12.61 15.63
C ARG A 304 3.02 -13.68 16.38
N GLU A 305 3.62 -14.30 17.38
CA GLU A 305 2.98 -15.29 18.23
C GLU A 305 2.02 -14.66 19.25
N GLN A 306 2.40 -13.54 19.87
CA GLN A 306 1.50 -12.78 20.73
C GLN A 306 0.30 -12.22 19.95
N LEU A 307 0.49 -11.77 18.70
CA LEU A 307 -0.60 -11.36 17.82
C LEU A 307 -1.55 -12.50 17.41
N ARG A 308 -1.05 -13.75 17.42
CA ARG A 308 -1.86 -14.95 17.20
C ARG A 308 -2.66 -15.35 18.44
N LYS A 309 -2.09 -15.17 19.63
CA LYS A 309 -2.70 -15.52 20.92
C LYS A 309 -3.58 -14.41 21.50
N ALA A 310 -3.45 -13.18 21.03
CA ALA A 310 -4.30 -12.07 21.48
C ALA A 310 -5.77 -12.38 21.22
N PRO A 311 -6.66 -12.16 22.21
CA PRO A 311 -8.08 -12.40 22.03
C PRO A 311 -8.60 -11.58 20.83
N PRO A 312 -9.61 -12.09 20.10
CA PRO A 312 -10.26 -11.32 19.04
C PRO A 312 -10.67 -9.96 19.59
N GLN A 313 -10.13 -8.89 19.03
CA GLN A 313 -10.63 -7.56 19.32
C GLN A 313 -11.97 -7.43 18.62
N MET A 314 -13.05 -7.51 19.38
CA MET A 314 -14.38 -7.16 18.89
C MET A 314 -14.38 -5.68 18.47
N PRO A 315 -15.16 -5.31 17.44
CA PRO A 315 -15.41 -3.91 17.14
C PRO A 315 -15.91 -3.18 18.38
N ASP A 316 -15.31 -2.03 18.68
CA ASP A 316 -15.78 -1.15 19.77
C ASP A 316 -17.05 -0.38 19.35
N ALA A 317 -17.77 0.17 20.33
CA ALA A 317 -19.00 0.92 20.10
C ALA A 317 -18.79 2.06 19.08
N ASP A 318 -17.67 2.77 19.18
CA ASP A 318 -17.31 3.88 18.28
C ASP A 318 -17.23 3.45 16.81
N LEU A 319 -16.61 2.30 16.55
CA LEU A 319 -16.51 1.75 15.20
C LEU A 319 -17.87 1.29 14.69
N VAL A 320 -18.64 0.56 15.50
CA VAL A 320 -19.99 0.10 15.13
C VAL A 320 -20.88 1.31 14.80
N ARG A 321 -20.86 2.35 15.64
CA ARG A 321 -21.57 3.62 15.40
C ARG A 321 -21.19 4.27 14.08
N SER A 322 -19.90 4.32 13.79
CA SER A 322 -19.37 4.92 12.57
C SER A 322 -19.83 4.17 11.31
N VAL A 323 -19.94 2.84 11.39
CA VAL A 323 -20.49 2.01 10.30
C VAL A 323 -21.97 2.31 10.09
N HIS A 324 -22.78 2.32 11.15
CA HIS A 324 -24.20 2.67 11.04
C HIS A 324 -24.40 4.04 10.40
N ALA A 325 -23.74 5.07 10.94
CA ALA A 325 -23.85 6.43 10.43
C ALA A 325 -23.41 6.55 8.96
N LEU A 326 -22.38 5.80 8.54
CA LEU A 326 -21.98 5.76 7.13
C LEU A 326 -23.07 5.13 6.25
N LEU A 327 -23.63 3.99 6.66
CA LEU A 327 -24.69 3.30 5.91
C LEU A 327 -26.01 4.08 5.91
N ASP A 328 -26.22 4.99 6.87
CA ASP A 328 -27.38 5.89 6.94
C ASP A 328 -27.21 7.16 6.09
N LEU A 329 -26.03 7.44 5.53
CA LEU A 329 -25.83 8.58 4.64
C LEU A 329 -26.78 8.49 3.43
N PRO A 330 -27.32 9.60 2.92
CA PRO A 330 -28.10 9.58 1.68
C PRO A 330 -27.19 9.43 0.45
N GLY A 331 -27.70 8.80 -0.60
CA GLY A 331 -27.06 8.77 -1.92
C GLY A 331 -27.06 7.39 -2.57
N SER A 332 -26.72 7.35 -3.86
CA SER A 332 -26.60 6.13 -4.67
C SER A 332 -25.18 5.91 -5.23
N LYS A 333 -24.29 6.90 -5.07
CA LYS A 333 -22.91 6.81 -5.55
C LYS A 333 -22.09 5.89 -4.66
N PRO A 334 -21.13 5.12 -5.22
CA PRO A 334 -20.17 4.38 -4.42
C PRO A 334 -19.42 5.27 -3.43
N PHE A 335 -19.22 4.75 -2.23
CA PHE A 335 -18.36 5.35 -1.22
C PHE A 335 -16.92 5.32 -1.70
N THR A 336 -16.19 6.37 -1.37
CA THR A 336 -14.73 6.38 -1.55
C THR A 336 -14.09 5.38 -0.61
N ARG A 337 -12.82 5.03 -0.86
CA ARG A 337 -12.09 4.07 -0.03
C ARG A 337 -12.00 4.54 1.43
N GLU A 338 -11.81 5.82 1.63
CA GLU A 338 -11.69 6.48 2.92
C GLU A 338 -13.03 6.52 3.64
N GLN A 339 -14.11 6.87 2.93
CA GLN A 339 -15.49 6.80 3.45
C GLN A 339 -15.82 5.39 3.94
N ALA A 340 -15.48 4.36 3.17
CA ALA A 340 -15.76 2.96 3.50
C ALA A 340 -14.75 2.30 4.43
N SER A 341 -13.74 3.04 4.90
CA SER A 341 -12.71 2.51 5.82
C SER A 341 -13.27 2.01 7.17
N PRO A 342 -14.33 2.59 7.78
CA PRO A 342 -14.93 2.04 8.99
C PRO A 342 -15.52 0.66 8.76
N VAL A 343 -16.21 0.45 7.63
CA VAL A 343 -16.79 -0.84 7.25
C VAL A 343 -15.68 -1.87 7.06
N THR A 344 -14.63 -1.50 6.32
CA THR A 344 -13.47 -2.36 6.10
C THR A 344 -12.79 -2.77 7.41
N ARG A 345 -12.64 -1.84 8.35
CA ARG A 345 -12.05 -2.11 9.66
C ARG A 345 -12.95 -2.99 10.50
N TRP A 346 -14.25 -2.71 10.51
CA TRP A 346 -15.25 -3.50 11.22
C TRP A 346 -15.23 -4.95 10.73
N THR A 347 -15.33 -5.19 9.42
CA THR A 347 -15.31 -6.55 8.88
C THR A 347 -13.98 -7.27 9.12
N MET A 348 -12.85 -6.55 9.05
CA MET A 348 -11.52 -7.10 9.37
C MET A 348 -11.39 -7.56 10.83
N LEU A 349 -12.03 -6.87 11.77
CA LEU A 349 -12.07 -7.26 13.18
C LEU A 349 -13.08 -8.40 13.39
N SER A 350 -14.27 -8.29 12.79
CA SER A 350 -15.36 -9.27 12.92
C SER A 350 -15.03 -10.65 12.36
N ARG A 351 -14.07 -10.81 11.44
CA ARG A 351 -13.65 -12.13 10.91
C ARG A 351 -13.14 -13.12 11.97
N ARG A 352 -12.77 -12.64 13.15
CA ARG A 352 -12.31 -13.47 14.27
C ARG A 352 -13.41 -13.67 15.32
N SER A 353 -14.57 -13.04 15.16
CA SER A 353 -15.69 -13.22 16.09
C SER A 353 -16.27 -14.62 15.95
N LYS A 354 -16.53 -15.24 17.09
CA LYS A 354 -17.27 -16.49 17.22
C LYS A 354 -18.74 -16.24 17.56
N ASP A 355 -19.01 -15.15 18.26
CA ASP A 355 -20.33 -14.81 18.76
C ASP A 355 -20.93 -13.70 17.89
N TRP A 356 -22.06 -14.00 17.25
CA TRP A 356 -22.77 -13.10 16.36
C TRP A 356 -24.14 -12.80 16.94
N THR A 357 -24.30 -11.58 17.46
CA THR A 357 -25.60 -11.10 17.95
C THR A 357 -26.54 -10.76 16.78
N PRO A 358 -27.87 -10.79 16.96
CA PRO A 358 -28.82 -10.44 15.91
C PRO A 358 -28.54 -9.06 15.28
N GLU A 359 -28.08 -8.09 16.07
CA GLU A 359 -27.74 -6.74 15.62
C GLU A 359 -26.52 -6.74 14.69
N ASN A 360 -25.48 -7.52 15.03
CA ASN A 360 -24.28 -7.64 14.20
C ASN A 360 -24.56 -8.40 12.89
N ILE A 361 -25.48 -9.37 12.93
CA ILE A 361 -25.93 -10.08 11.73
C ILE A 361 -26.71 -9.13 10.82
N ALA A 362 -27.63 -8.34 11.38
CA ALA A 362 -28.37 -7.32 10.64
C ALA A 362 -27.43 -6.26 10.01
N LEU A 363 -26.40 -5.84 10.75
CA LEU A 363 -25.38 -4.93 10.24
C LEU A 363 -24.59 -5.55 9.08
N LEU A 364 -24.13 -6.80 9.20
CA LEU A 364 -23.44 -7.51 8.12
C LEU A 364 -24.33 -7.69 6.89
N ARG A 365 -25.62 -8.05 7.07
CA ARG A 365 -26.60 -8.11 5.98
C ARG A 365 -26.67 -6.80 5.23
N ARG A 366 -26.76 -5.68 5.96
CA ARG A 366 -26.80 -4.34 5.39
C ARG A 366 -25.51 -4.01 4.62
N ILE A 367 -24.35 -4.38 5.15
CA ILE A 367 -23.04 -4.24 4.48
C ILE A 367 -22.98 -5.06 3.18
N LEU A 368 -23.47 -6.30 3.19
CA LEU A 368 -23.44 -7.19 2.02
C LEU A 368 -24.34 -6.73 0.88
N THR A 369 -25.44 -6.04 1.22
CA THR A 369 -26.48 -5.62 0.27
C THR A 369 -26.34 -4.17 -0.19
N ASP A 370 -25.52 -3.35 0.48
CA ASP A 370 -25.35 -1.94 0.13
C ASP A 370 -24.56 -1.76 -1.19
N PRO A 371 -25.19 -1.22 -2.26
CA PRO A 371 -24.53 -1.01 -3.55
C PRO A 371 -23.36 -0.03 -3.48
N ARG A 372 -23.34 0.86 -2.48
CA ARG A 372 -22.36 1.94 -2.39
C ARG A 372 -21.01 1.45 -1.91
N LEU A 373 -20.92 0.26 -1.33
CA LEU A 373 -19.63 -0.32 -0.93
C LEU A 373 -18.88 -1.00 -2.09
N ALA A 374 -19.18 -0.62 -3.33
CA ALA A 374 -18.51 -1.12 -4.51
C ALA A 374 -17.05 -0.61 -4.60
N GLY A 375 -16.12 -1.47 -5.01
CA GLY A 375 -14.70 -1.17 -5.14
C GLY A 375 -13.89 -1.23 -3.84
N VAL A 376 -14.52 -1.55 -2.71
CA VAL A 376 -13.88 -1.54 -1.38
C VAL A 376 -13.61 -2.97 -0.90
N PRO A 377 -12.40 -3.31 -0.41
CA PRO A 377 -12.11 -4.63 0.14
C PRO A 377 -12.77 -4.80 1.52
N LEU A 378 -13.77 -5.67 1.63
CA LEU A 378 -14.55 -5.84 2.86
C LEU A 378 -14.27 -7.15 3.59
N TYR A 379 -13.50 -8.09 3.05
CA TYR A 379 -13.19 -9.37 3.72
C TYR A 379 -14.41 -10.17 4.21
N ALA A 380 -15.61 -9.90 3.68
CA ALA A 380 -16.85 -10.53 4.13
C ALA A 380 -16.85 -12.04 3.83
N ASP A 381 -16.14 -12.47 2.79
CA ASP A 381 -15.86 -13.87 2.48
C ASP A 381 -15.19 -14.61 3.63
N GLN A 382 -14.25 -13.96 4.34
CA GLN A 382 -13.53 -14.57 5.45
C GLN A 382 -14.43 -14.76 6.68
N ILE A 383 -15.39 -13.86 6.87
CA ILE A 383 -16.40 -13.96 7.93
C ILE A 383 -17.29 -15.18 7.69
N LEU A 384 -17.88 -15.28 6.49
CA LEU A 384 -18.82 -16.36 6.15
C LEU A 384 -18.13 -17.73 6.07
N THR A 385 -16.89 -17.79 5.55
CA THR A 385 -16.11 -19.05 5.50
C THR A 385 -15.81 -19.59 6.90
N GLY A 386 -15.68 -18.71 7.91
CA GLY A 386 -15.43 -19.09 9.28
C GLY A 386 -16.68 -19.48 10.10
N ASN A 387 -17.89 -19.18 9.60
CA ASN A 387 -19.14 -19.30 10.38
C ASN A 387 -20.27 -19.91 9.52
N ARG A 388 -20.49 -21.23 9.65
CA ARG A 388 -21.51 -21.96 8.87
C ARG A 388 -22.93 -21.43 9.06
N GLU A 389 -23.33 -21.11 10.30
CA GLU A 389 -24.69 -20.61 10.59
C GLU A 389 -24.92 -19.24 9.97
N LEU A 390 -23.94 -18.34 10.09
CA LEU A 390 -24.00 -17.02 9.47
C LEU A 390 -24.02 -17.09 7.94
N ALA A 391 -23.23 -17.99 7.35
CA ALA A 391 -23.29 -18.27 5.93
C ALA A 391 -24.67 -18.80 5.53
N ARG A 392 -25.28 -19.68 6.32
CA ARG A 392 -26.63 -20.20 6.04
C ARG A 392 -27.67 -19.08 6.01
N GLU A 393 -27.58 -18.16 6.96
CA GLU A 393 -28.51 -17.05 7.07
C GLU A 393 -28.33 -15.99 5.98
N LEU A 394 -27.10 -15.66 5.60
CA LEU A 394 -26.79 -14.52 4.73
C LEU A 394 -26.52 -14.89 3.26
N LEU A 395 -26.38 -16.18 2.93
CA LEU A 395 -26.17 -16.61 1.53
C LEU A 395 -27.34 -16.21 0.60
N PRO A 396 -28.63 -16.27 0.99
CA PRO A 396 -29.72 -15.70 0.21
C PRO A 396 -29.49 -14.22 -0.14
N ASP A 397 -29.17 -13.38 0.85
CA ASP A 397 -28.92 -11.95 0.67
C ASP A 397 -27.78 -11.69 -0.34
N VAL A 398 -26.71 -12.50 -0.27
CA VAL A 398 -25.59 -12.44 -1.21
C VAL A 398 -26.05 -12.78 -2.62
N LEU A 399 -26.83 -13.84 -2.82
CA LEU A 399 -27.30 -14.26 -4.14
C LEU A 399 -28.30 -13.27 -4.73
N ASP A 400 -29.25 -12.78 -3.92
CA ASP A 400 -30.21 -11.74 -4.31
C ASP A 400 -29.48 -10.49 -4.78
N ARG A 401 -28.42 -10.09 -4.05
CA ARG A 401 -27.58 -8.96 -4.46
C ARG A 401 -26.87 -9.22 -5.78
N LEU A 402 -26.29 -10.40 -5.99
CA LEU A 402 -25.61 -10.75 -7.24
C LEU A 402 -26.56 -10.75 -8.44
N GLU A 403 -27.80 -11.20 -8.25
CA GLU A 403 -28.86 -11.16 -9.27
C GLU A 403 -29.23 -9.72 -9.62
N ALA A 404 -29.30 -8.82 -8.62
CA ALA A 404 -29.61 -7.41 -8.82
C ALA A 404 -28.49 -6.57 -9.46
N ILE A 405 -27.24 -7.08 -9.56
CA ILE A 405 -26.15 -6.37 -10.22
C ILE A 405 -26.43 -6.31 -11.74
N PRO A 406 -26.49 -5.12 -12.37
CA PRO A 406 -26.69 -5.01 -13.82
C PRO A 406 -25.58 -5.70 -14.63
N LEU A 407 -25.93 -6.27 -15.79
CA LEU A 407 -24.97 -6.85 -16.72
C LEU A 407 -23.92 -5.82 -17.13
N GLY A 408 -22.64 -6.22 -17.15
CA GLY A 408 -21.53 -5.35 -17.53
C GLY A 408 -21.05 -4.38 -16.45
N ASN A 409 -21.66 -4.38 -15.25
CA ASN A 409 -21.13 -3.61 -14.14
C ASN A 409 -19.76 -4.18 -13.70
N SER A 410 -18.73 -3.36 -13.86
CA SER A 410 -17.36 -3.73 -13.50
C SER A 410 -17.04 -3.54 -12.02
N ASP A 411 -17.89 -2.84 -11.26
CA ASP A 411 -17.57 -2.44 -9.90
C ASP A 411 -17.60 -3.63 -8.96
N TYR A 412 -16.49 -3.86 -8.28
CA TYR A 412 -16.24 -5.02 -7.44
C TYR A 412 -16.95 -4.91 -6.08
N GLN A 413 -18.08 -5.58 -5.89
CA GLN A 413 -18.94 -5.42 -4.71
C GLN A 413 -18.68 -6.41 -3.58
N ALA A 414 -19.26 -6.14 -2.39
CA ALA A 414 -19.23 -7.02 -1.22
C ALA A 414 -19.71 -8.46 -1.53
N ALA A 415 -20.88 -8.58 -2.15
CA ALA A 415 -21.45 -9.87 -2.55
C ALA A 415 -20.55 -10.61 -3.56
N GLN A 416 -19.91 -9.89 -4.49
CA GLN A 416 -18.95 -10.49 -5.42
C GLN A 416 -17.72 -11.03 -4.70
N GLN A 417 -17.20 -10.35 -3.66
CA GLN A 417 -16.10 -10.88 -2.83
C GLN A 417 -16.43 -12.23 -2.21
N VAL A 418 -17.65 -12.35 -1.69
CA VAL A 418 -18.17 -13.63 -1.18
C VAL A 418 -18.24 -14.65 -2.32
N ALA A 419 -18.80 -14.28 -3.47
CA ALA A 419 -18.90 -15.15 -4.64
C ALA A 419 -17.54 -15.75 -5.07
N TYR A 420 -16.48 -14.93 -5.12
CA TYR A 420 -15.12 -15.38 -5.48
C TYR A 420 -14.55 -16.48 -4.59
N ASN A 421 -15.06 -16.61 -3.37
CA ASN A 421 -14.62 -17.58 -2.37
C ASN A 421 -15.74 -18.51 -1.92
N MET A 422 -16.89 -18.50 -2.60
CA MET A 422 -18.07 -19.27 -2.20
C MET A 422 -17.80 -20.77 -2.20
N ASN A 423 -16.87 -21.24 -3.03
CA ASN A 423 -16.38 -22.62 -3.05
C ASN A 423 -15.64 -23.07 -1.77
N ARG A 424 -15.37 -22.15 -0.83
CA ARG A 424 -14.75 -22.42 0.46
C ARG A 424 -15.77 -22.53 1.60
N LEU A 425 -17.03 -22.14 1.35
CA LEU A 425 -18.11 -22.35 2.30
C LEU A 425 -18.48 -23.84 2.41
N ASP A 426 -19.33 -24.18 3.36
CA ASP A 426 -19.84 -25.55 3.50
C ASP A 426 -20.49 -26.04 2.19
N PRO A 427 -19.99 -27.14 1.58
CA PRO A 427 -20.50 -27.62 0.29
C PRO A 427 -22.00 -27.92 0.28
N GLU A 428 -22.55 -28.47 1.37
CA GLU A 428 -23.98 -28.81 1.43
C GLU A 428 -24.84 -27.56 1.45
N LEU A 429 -24.37 -26.50 2.14
CA LEU A 429 -25.06 -25.21 2.13
C LEU A 429 -25.09 -24.62 0.73
N VAL A 430 -23.95 -24.58 0.03
CA VAL A 430 -23.84 -23.95 -1.29
C VAL A 430 -24.61 -24.76 -2.34
N LYS A 431 -24.64 -26.09 -2.21
CA LYS A 431 -25.39 -27.00 -3.09
C LYS A 431 -26.90 -26.78 -3.03
N ALA A 432 -27.45 -26.33 -1.90
CA ALA A 432 -28.86 -25.95 -1.79
C ALA A 432 -29.25 -24.83 -2.77
N TYR A 433 -28.30 -24.00 -3.19
CA TYR A 433 -28.50 -22.88 -4.13
C TYR A 433 -27.95 -23.15 -5.54
N ARG A 434 -27.68 -24.43 -5.88
CA ARG A 434 -27.04 -24.83 -7.15
C ARG A 434 -27.68 -24.18 -8.38
N ALA A 435 -29.01 -24.22 -8.49
CA ALA A 435 -29.72 -23.69 -9.66
C ALA A 435 -29.45 -22.18 -9.87
N ARG A 436 -29.54 -21.39 -8.80
CA ARG A 436 -29.28 -19.94 -8.82
C ARG A 436 -27.83 -19.63 -9.17
N ILE A 437 -26.89 -20.33 -8.55
CA ILE A 437 -25.44 -20.16 -8.80
C ILE A 437 -25.10 -20.50 -10.24
N LEU A 438 -25.65 -21.58 -10.81
CA LEU A 438 -25.42 -21.94 -12.21
C LEU A 438 -26.02 -20.92 -13.18
N ALA A 439 -27.19 -20.37 -12.88
CA ALA A 439 -27.78 -19.30 -13.69
C ALA A 439 -26.90 -18.04 -13.69
N LEU A 440 -26.40 -17.63 -12.53
CA LEU A 440 -25.48 -16.50 -12.40
C LEU A 440 -24.13 -16.76 -13.07
N ALA A 441 -23.57 -17.97 -12.95
CA ALA A 441 -22.28 -18.35 -13.53
C ALA A 441 -22.26 -18.30 -15.07
N LYS A 442 -23.43 -18.44 -15.72
CA LYS A 442 -23.59 -18.31 -17.18
C LYS A 442 -23.52 -16.87 -17.68
N ARG A 443 -23.58 -15.87 -16.79
CA ARG A 443 -23.47 -14.45 -17.19
C ARG A 443 -22.07 -14.18 -17.70
N ALA A 444 -21.96 -13.52 -18.86
CA ALA A 444 -20.67 -13.12 -19.44
C ALA A 444 -20.13 -11.82 -18.80
N ASP A 445 -20.07 -11.76 -17.47
CA ASP A 445 -19.65 -10.60 -16.70
C ASP A 445 -18.84 -10.97 -15.42
N ASN A 446 -18.50 -9.96 -14.62
CA ASN A 446 -17.74 -10.14 -13.38
C ASN A 446 -18.44 -11.03 -12.35
N THR A 447 -19.77 -11.05 -12.34
CA THR A 447 -20.57 -11.89 -11.43
C THR A 447 -20.47 -13.35 -11.86
N GLY A 448 -20.60 -13.64 -13.15
CA GLY A 448 -20.39 -14.98 -13.69
C GLY A 448 -18.98 -15.49 -13.39
N ASN A 449 -17.96 -14.67 -13.69
CA ASN A 449 -16.56 -14.99 -13.42
C ASN A 449 -16.27 -15.27 -11.94
N ALA A 450 -16.94 -14.57 -11.01
CA ALA A 450 -16.78 -14.79 -9.58
C ALA A 450 -17.26 -16.18 -9.13
N LEU A 451 -18.31 -16.72 -9.78
CA LEU A 451 -18.96 -17.97 -9.39
C LEU A 451 -18.41 -19.22 -10.11
N LEU A 452 -17.55 -19.08 -11.13
CA LEU A 452 -17.08 -20.21 -11.94
C LEU A 452 -16.50 -21.36 -11.13
N LYS A 453 -15.69 -21.08 -10.09
CA LYS A 453 -15.10 -22.12 -9.24
C LYS A 453 -16.18 -22.95 -8.54
N THR A 454 -17.15 -22.26 -7.96
CA THR A 454 -18.29 -22.86 -7.25
C THR A 454 -19.17 -23.65 -8.21
N ALA A 455 -19.48 -23.07 -9.37
CA ALA A 455 -20.31 -23.70 -10.40
C ALA A 455 -19.69 -24.99 -10.95
N LEU A 456 -18.37 -25.02 -11.18
CA LEU A 456 -17.65 -26.20 -11.63
C LEU A 456 -17.55 -27.29 -10.57
N SER A 457 -17.49 -26.93 -9.28
CA SER A 457 -17.51 -27.91 -8.19
C SER A 457 -18.83 -28.68 -8.07
N PHE A 458 -19.90 -28.23 -8.74
CA PHE A 458 -21.17 -28.97 -8.84
C PHE A 458 -21.19 -30.05 -9.93
N GLY A 459 -20.04 -30.34 -10.57
CA GLY A 459 -19.94 -31.35 -11.62
C GLY A 459 -20.61 -30.95 -12.94
N THR A 460 -20.75 -29.65 -13.20
CA THR A 460 -21.28 -29.06 -14.44
C THR A 460 -20.28 -29.18 -15.59
N ASP A 461 -20.75 -29.36 -16.82
CA ASP A 461 -19.88 -29.33 -18.00
C ASP A 461 -19.19 -27.96 -18.13
N PRO A 462 -17.84 -27.91 -18.14
CA PRO A 462 -17.13 -26.65 -18.30
C PRO A 462 -17.52 -25.85 -19.55
N ARG A 463 -17.97 -26.52 -20.62
CA ARG A 463 -18.38 -25.87 -21.87
C ARG A 463 -19.60 -24.97 -21.72
N ASP A 464 -20.45 -25.24 -20.73
CA ASP A 464 -21.70 -24.52 -20.52
C ASP A 464 -21.51 -23.17 -19.82
N ILE A 465 -20.39 -22.99 -19.12
CA ILE A 465 -20.15 -21.85 -18.22
C ILE A 465 -18.78 -21.19 -18.40
N VAL A 466 -17.79 -21.90 -18.94
CA VAL A 466 -16.48 -21.33 -19.27
C VAL A 466 -16.47 -21.03 -20.77
N PRO A 467 -16.62 -19.75 -21.18
CA PRO A 467 -16.48 -19.40 -22.58
C PRO A 467 -15.06 -19.68 -23.07
N THR A 468 -14.91 -19.81 -24.39
CA THR A 468 -13.61 -20.09 -25.02
C THR A 468 -12.57 -19.06 -24.58
N LEU A 469 -11.38 -19.53 -24.17
CA LEU A 469 -10.28 -18.65 -23.76
C LEU A 469 -9.84 -17.79 -24.96
N ASP A 470 -9.89 -16.47 -24.80
CA ASP A 470 -9.58 -15.50 -25.85
C ASP A 470 -8.39 -14.64 -25.42
N TRP A 471 -7.27 -14.78 -26.14
CA TRP A 471 -6.01 -14.10 -25.82
C TRP A 471 -5.89 -12.70 -26.41
N SER A 472 -6.87 -12.26 -27.21
CA SER A 472 -6.85 -10.94 -27.86
C SER A 472 -6.91 -9.78 -26.86
N ASP A 473 -7.43 -10.02 -25.67
CA ASP A 473 -7.48 -9.07 -24.57
C ASP A 473 -6.75 -9.64 -23.33
N PRO A 474 -5.45 -9.35 -23.14
CA PRO A 474 -4.67 -9.85 -22.00
C PRO A 474 -5.14 -9.34 -20.63
N MET A 475 -6.03 -8.33 -20.60
CA MET A 475 -6.67 -7.80 -19.39
C MET A 475 -7.95 -8.56 -19.02
N ARG A 476 -8.46 -9.45 -19.88
CA ARG A 476 -9.62 -10.29 -19.56
C ARG A 476 -9.31 -11.34 -18.49
N ASP A 477 -10.38 -11.74 -17.82
CA ASP A 477 -10.46 -12.71 -16.72
C ASP A 477 -10.05 -14.16 -17.05
N GLU A 478 -9.23 -14.38 -18.08
CA GLU A 478 -8.78 -15.72 -18.50
C GLU A 478 -8.06 -16.47 -17.40
N ARG A 479 -7.34 -15.76 -16.52
CA ARG A 479 -6.69 -16.38 -15.36
C ARG A 479 -7.71 -17.02 -14.44
N ARG A 480 -8.84 -16.34 -14.24
CA ARG A 480 -9.90 -16.79 -13.34
C ARG A 480 -10.58 -18.03 -13.91
N ARG A 481 -10.82 -18.06 -15.23
CA ARG A 481 -11.37 -19.22 -15.94
C ARG A 481 -10.45 -20.43 -15.85
N ILE A 482 -9.14 -20.24 -16.07
CA ILE A 482 -8.15 -21.31 -15.92
C ILE A 482 -8.15 -21.87 -14.49
N THR A 483 -8.08 -20.98 -13.48
CA THR A 483 -8.14 -21.42 -12.08
C THR A 483 -9.47 -22.10 -11.74
N ALA A 484 -10.58 -21.68 -12.33
CA ALA A 484 -11.88 -22.31 -12.10
C ALA A 484 -11.94 -23.74 -12.63
N MET A 485 -11.36 -24.02 -13.80
CA MET A 485 -11.28 -25.38 -14.36
C MET A 485 -10.58 -26.38 -13.42
N CYS A 486 -9.68 -25.93 -12.54
CA CYS A 486 -9.06 -26.80 -11.53
C CYS A 486 -10.05 -27.39 -10.51
N TYR A 487 -11.25 -26.80 -10.37
CA TYR A 487 -12.33 -27.23 -9.47
C TYR A 487 -13.37 -28.12 -10.15
N ALA A 488 -13.23 -28.37 -11.46
CA ALA A 488 -14.12 -29.27 -12.16
C ALA A 488 -13.88 -30.73 -11.74
N ASP A 489 -14.95 -31.52 -11.79
CA ASP A 489 -14.93 -32.95 -11.58
C ASP A 489 -14.02 -33.66 -12.60
N ASP A 490 -13.30 -34.69 -12.18
CA ASP A 490 -12.33 -35.43 -12.99
C ASP A 490 -12.97 -36.07 -14.22
N LYS A 491 -14.28 -36.36 -14.20
CA LYS A 491 -15.03 -36.84 -15.38
C LYS A 491 -14.96 -35.86 -16.56
N TRP A 492 -14.73 -34.57 -16.31
CA TRP A 492 -14.60 -33.54 -17.34
C TRP A 492 -13.16 -33.35 -17.85
N SER A 493 -12.20 -34.16 -17.37
CA SER A 493 -10.80 -34.07 -17.80
C SER A 493 -10.60 -34.10 -19.32
N PRO A 494 -11.26 -34.97 -20.11
CA PRO A 494 -11.09 -34.96 -21.57
C PRO A 494 -11.47 -33.61 -22.20
N THR A 495 -12.58 -33.02 -21.74
CA THR A 495 -13.07 -31.72 -22.18
C THR A 495 -12.11 -30.60 -21.81
N ILE A 496 -11.63 -30.58 -20.57
CA ILE A 496 -10.69 -29.55 -20.08
C ILE A 496 -9.35 -29.67 -20.80
N LEU A 497 -8.82 -30.89 -20.97
CA LEU A 497 -7.58 -31.12 -21.71
C LEU A 497 -7.68 -30.62 -23.15
N ALA A 498 -8.81 -30.85 -23.83
CA ALA A 498 -9.04 -30.33 -25.18
C ALA A 498 -9.02 -28.79 -25.21
N MET A 499 -9.69 -28.14 -24.26
CA MET A 499 -9.67 -26.68 -24.11
C MET A 499 -8.26 -26.15 -23.84
N VAL A 500 -7.53 -26.77 -22.91
CA VAL A 500 -6.17 -26.37 -22.51
C VAL A 500 -5.17 -26.54 -23.64
N ARG A 501 -5.23 -27.65 -24.38
CA ARG A 501 -4.37 -27.88 -25.56
C ARG A 501 -4.58 -26.80 -26.61
N LYS A 502 -5.84 -26.50 -26.94
CA LYS A 502 -6.19 -25.41 -27.86
C LYS A 502 -5.70 -24.05 -27.34
N ALA A 503 -5.80 -23.83 -26.03
CA ALA A 503 -5.35 -22.60 -25.39
C ALA A 503 -3.83 -22.43 -25.45
N LEU A 504 -3.07 -23.52 -25.24
CA LEU A 504 -1.60 -23.53 -25.32
C LEU A 504 -1.09 -23.29 -26.75
N THR A 505 -1.77 -23.80 -27.77
CA THR A 505 -1.38 -23.58 -29.17
C THR A 505 -1.69 -22.18 -29.68
N THR A 506 -2.71 -21.53 -29.11
CA THR A 506 -3.13 -20.17 -29.49
C THR A 506 -2.50 -19.08 -28.62
N LEU A 507 -1.77 -19.44 -27.56
CA LEU A 507 -1.14 -18.48 -26.66
C LEU A 507 0.00 -17.72 -27.37
N PRO A 508 0.00 -16.37 -27.39
CA PRO A 508 1.04 -15.59 -28.04
C PRO A 508 2.44 -15.88 -27.50
N ASP A 509 3.45 -15.87 -28.38
CA ASP A 509 4.82 -16.22 -28.00
C ASP A 509 5.46 -15.16 -27.08
N LYS A 510 6.27 -15.65 -26.13
CA LYS A 510 6.75 -14.95 -24.91
C LYS A 510 7.49 -13.63 -25.16
N ARG A 511 8.04 -13.42 -26.36
CA ARG A 511 8.97 -12.31 -26.64
C ARG A 511 8.30 -10.94 -26.82
N LYS A 512 6.96 -10.87 -27.00
CA LYS A 512 6.29 -9.61 -27.37
C LYS A 512 5.36 -9.00 -26.31
N ALA A 513 4.99 -9.71 -25.24
CA ALA A 513 4.02 -9.19 -24.26
C ALA A 513 4.33 -9.67 -22.83
N GLY A 514 4.83 -8.75 -21.99
CA GLY A 514 5.33 -8.98 -20.63
C GLY A 514 4.31 -9.45 -19.57
N GLY A 515 3.17 -10.04 -19.97
CA GLY A 515 2.11 -10.52 -19.07
C GLY A 515 1.79 -12.02 -19.15
N HIS A 516 2.19 -12.74 -20.20
CA HIS A 516 1.63 -14.08 -20.49
C HIS A 516 2.31 -15.27 -19.80
N HIS A 517 3.45 -15.06 -19.12
CA HIS A 517 4.15 -16.12 -18.39
C HIS A 517 3.29 -16.78 -17.31
N GLY A 518 2.39 -16.03 -16.67
CA GLY A 518 1.46 -16.55 -15.67
C GLY A 518 0.41 -17.51 -16.25
N TYR A 519 -0.11 -17.23 -17.45
CA TYR A 519 -1.14 -18.04 -18.10
C TYR A 519 -0.60 -19.40 -18.53
N ARG A 520 0.54 -19.42 -19.24
CA ARG A 520 1.16 -20.68 -19.67
C ARG A 520 1.45 -21.59 -18.48
N ARG A 521 1.98 -21.03 -17.38
CA ARG A 521 2.24 -21.80 -16.15
C ARG A 521 0.97 -22.41 -15.57
N SER A 522 -0.14 -21.66 -15.55
CA SER A 522 -1.43 -22.13 -15.03
C SER A 522 -2.04 -23.22 -15.92
N LEU A 523 -1.97 -23.06 -17.25
CA LEU A 523 -2.43 -24.08 -18.21
C LEU A 523 -1.65 -25.40 -18.09
N ILE A 524 -0.33 -25.33 -17.93
CA ILE A 524 0.51 -26.53 -17.74
C ILE A 524 0.17 -27.24 -16.41
N LYS A 525 -0.07 -26.49 -15.33
CA LYS A 525 -0.56 -27.10 -14.08
C LYS A 525 -1.91 -27.78 -14.26
N LEU A 526 -2.79 -27.18 -15.06
CA LEU A 526 -4.10 -27.74 -15.37
C LEU A 526 -3.97 -29.04 -16.21
N LEU A 527 -3.03 -29.13 -17.15
CA LEU A 527 -2.69 -30.39 -17.84
C LEU A 527 -2.31 -31.48 -16.83
N ALA A 528 -1.39 -31.18 -15.92
CA ALA A 528 -0.95 -32.14 -14.92
C ALA A 528 -2.10 -32.56 -13.97
N ARG A 529 -2.93 -31.60 -13.52
CA ARG A 529 -4.10 -31.86 -12.66
C ARG A 529 -5.10 -32.83 -13.30
N HIS A 530 -5.27 -32.77 -14.62
CA HIS A 530 -6.20 -33.61 -15.38
C HIS A 530 -5.53 -34.82 -16.04
N GLY A 531 -4.40 -35.28 -15.49
CA GLY A 531 -3.78 -36.57 -15.86
C GLY A 531 -2.81 -36.53 -17.05
N ALA A 532 -2.44 -35.35 -17.56
CA ALA A 532 -1.51 -35.18 -18.68
C ALA A 532 -0.12 -34.69 -18.22
N LEU A 533 0.49 -35.37 -17.24
CA LEU A 533 1.76 -34.96 -16.63
C LEU A 533 2.92 -34.91 -17.62
N ASP A 534 3.08 -35.92 -18.47
CA ASP A 534 4.17 -35.94 -19.46
C ASP A 534 4.04 -34.83 -20.50
N GLU A 535 2.81 -34.48 -20.88
CA GLU A 535 2.53 -33.33 -21.72
C GLU A 535 2.85 -32.02 -20.99
N ALA A 536 2.49 -31.92 -19.71
CA ALA A 536 2.80 -30.78 -18.87
C ALA A 536 4.32 -30.58 -18.76
N LEU A 537 5.09 -31.63 -18.47
CA LEU A 537 6.55 -31.59 -18.37
C LEU A 537 7.23 -31.16 -19.68
N ARG A 538 6.73 -31.64 -20.83
CA ARG A 538 7.21 -31.20 -22.16
C ARG A 538 6.89 -29.74 -22.46
N ALA A 539 5.80 -29.21 -21.91
CA ALA A 539 5.38 -27.83 -22.14
C ALA A 539 6.13 -26.80 -21.26
N VAL A 540 6.80 -27.24 -20.19
CA VAL A 540 7.63 -26.40 -19.30
C VAL A 540 8.81 -25.81 -20.07
N ASN A 541 9.14 -24.55 -19.77
CA ASN A 541 10.35 -23.92 -20.31
C ASN A 541 11.59 -24.65 -19.76
N PRO A 542 12.56 -25.09 -20.59
CA PRO A 542 13.78 -25.75 -20.09
C PRO A 542 14.49 -24.98 -18.98
N ASP A 543 14.40 -23.64 -18.99
CA ASP A 543 15.01 -22.78 -17.97
C ASP A 543 14.21 -22.67 -16.66
N ASP A 544 12.92 -23.05 -16.63
CA ASP A 544 12.08 -22.99 -15.42
C ASP A 544 12.21 -24.28 -14.59
N LYS A 545 13.43 -24.50 -14.08
CA LYS A 545 13.79 -25.66 -13.23
C LYS A 545 12.89 -25.78 -12.00
N ARG A 546 12.38 -24.66 -11.49
CA ARG A 546 11.46 -24.64 -10.33
C ARG A 546 10.12 -25.25 -10.70
N MET A 547 9.52 -24.84 -11.81
CA MET A 547 8.23 -25.37 -12.22
C MET A 547 8.32 -26.86 -12.58
N LYS A 548 9.39 -27.29 -13.24
CA LYS A 548 9.63 -28.71 -13.51
C LYS A 548 9.63 -29.53 -12.21
N ARG A 549 10.41 -29.09 -11.22
CA ARG A 549 10.45 -29.71 -9.88
C ARG A 549 9.10 -29.67 -9.17
N ASP A 550 8.38 -28.55 -9.26
CA ASP A 550 7.04 -28.41 -8.66
C ASP A 550 6.05 -29.44 -9.25
N LEU A 551 6.13 -29.75 -10.55
CA LEU A 551 5.28 -30.74 -11.22
C LEU A 551 5.72 -32.18 -10.90
N GLU A 552 7.02 -32.45 -10.93
CA GLU A 552 7.59 -33.76 -10.58
C GLU A 552 7.22 -34.15 -9.14
N ASN A 553 7.40 -33.25 -8.18
CA ASN A 553 7.04 -33.49 -6.77
C ASN A 553 5.54 -33.66 -6.55
N ALA A 554 4.71 -33.06 -7.42
CA ALA A 554 3.26 -33.10 -7.27
C ALA A 554 2.64 -34.34 -7.93
N ALA A 555 3.40 -35.06 -8.77
CA ALA A 555 3.04 -36.39 -9.26
C ALA A 555 2.86 -37.39 -8.12
N ASP A 556 3.62 -37.23 -7.04
CA ASP A 556 3.56 -38.10 -5.85
C ASP A 556 2.34 -37.84 -4.96
N THR A 557 1.62 -36.72 -5.16
CA THR A 557 0.44 -36.35 -4.38
C THR A 557 -0.60 -35.60 -5.23
N THR A 558 -1.50 -36.32 -5.89
CA THR A 558 -2.63 -35.75 -6.67
C THR A 558 -3.45 -34.71 -5.89
N ARG A 559 -3.55 -34.84 -4.56
CA ARG A 559 -4.20 -33.83 -3.69
C ARG A 559 -3.49 -32.47 -3.66
N ASP A 560 -2.17 -32.40 -3.82
CA ASP A 560 -1.40 -31.16 -3.71
C ASP A 560 -1.54 -30.28 -4.97
N LEU A 561 -1.73 -30.89 -6.15
CA LEU A 561 -1.98 -30.15 -7.40
C LEU A 561 -3.26 -29.31 -7.36
N SER A 562 -4.34 -29.82 -6.75
CA SER A 562 -5.61 -29.08 -6.62
C SER A 562 -5.48 -27.79 -5.80
N ARG A 563 -4.62 -27.79 -4.77
CA ARG A 563 -4.33 -26.60 -3.94
C ARG A 563 -3.37 -25.63 -4.62
N ARG A 564 -2.60 -26.08 -5.61
CA ARG A 564 -1.51 -25.33 -6.27
C ARG A 564 -1.84 -24.82 -7.68
N CYS A 565 -2.97 -25.20 -8.27
CA CYS A 565 -3.35 -24.97 -9.68
C CYS A 565 -3.51 -23.47 -10.09
#